data_AF-A0A7Y3X199-F1
#
_entry.id   AF-A0A7Y3X199-F1
#
_cell.length_a   1.000
_cell.length_b   1.000
_cell.length_c   1.000
_cell.angle_alpha   90.00
_cell.angle_beta   90.00
_cell.angle_gamma   90.00
#
_symmetry.space_group_name_H-M   'P 1'
#
loop_
_entity.id
_entity.type
_entity.pdbx_description
1 polymer ?
#
loop_
_entity_poly.entity_id
_entity_poly.type
_entity_poly.pdbx_seq_one_letter_code
_entity_poly.pdbx_strand_id
1 'polypeptide(L)'
;MGKPYFLFLFVIAAFLIGGFLNAEKTLDVNIHDIYFVISYWHFAILLSFIYSFIALIYFVAICLNFPLIRWITVVHTVISIGGIFLIGLFFQLIRETAPGDFESLLDDIDFNAKMNWGIWITFLSILGMQAVFVINVFQALFKGKR
;
A
#
# COMPACT_ATOMS: atom_id res chain seq x y z
N MET A 1 19.65 -1.14 4.13
CA MET A 1 18.72 -1.74 5.10
C MET A 1 19.08 -3.20 5.24
N GLY A 2 19.51 -3.65 6.43
CA GLY A 2 19.99 -5.02 6.61
C GLY A 2 18.88 -6.08 6.67
N LYS A 3 17.65 -5.69 7.05
CA LYS A 3 16.53 -6.62 7.36
C LYS A 3 15.16 -5.97 7.12
N PRO A 4 14.72 -5.75 5.87
CA PRO A 4 13.46 -5.08 5.55
C PRO A 4 12.22 -5.80 6.09
N TYR A 5 12.28 -7.12 6.32
CA TYR A 5 11.17 -7.89 6.88
C TYR A 5 10.69 -7.36 8.24
N PHE A 6 11.55 -6.75 9.07
CA PHE A 6 11.12 -6.15 10.34
C PHE A 6 10.16 -4.96 10.15
N LEU A 7 10.36 -4.18 9.08
CA LEU A 7 9.47 -3.05 8.78
C LEU A 7 8.10 -3.56 8.34
N PHE A 8 8.07 -4.62 7.53
CA PHE A 8 6.80 -5.26 7.15
C PHE A 8 6.10 -5.90 8.35
N LEU A 9 6.82 -6.54 9.27
CA LEU A 9 6.26 -7.05 10.53
C LEU A 9 5.65 -5.95 11.40
N PHE A 10 6.33 -4.80 11.52
CA PHE A 10 5.78 -3.65 12.22
C PHE A 10 4.49 -3.14 11.56
N VAL A 11 4.48 -3.05 10.22
CA VAL A 11 3.30 -2.61 9.46
C VAL A 11 2.13 -3.60 9.60
N ILE A 12 2.40 -4.91 9.60
CA ILE A 12 1.38 -5.94 9.87
C ILE A 12 0.76 -5.73 11.25
N ALA A 13 1.57 -5.57 12.29
CA ALA A 13 1.07 -5.33 13.65
C ALA A 13 0.24 -4.04 13.71
N ALA A 14 0.69 -2.96 13.07
CA ALA A 14 -0.05 -1.71 13.00
C ALA A 14 -1.42 -1.86 12.31
N PHE A 15 -1.49 -2.57 11.18
CA PHE A 15 -2.76 -2.83 10.50
C PHE A 15 -3.70 -3.70 11.34
N LEU A 16 -3.21 -4.78 11.94
CA LEU A 16 -4.05 -5.65 12.78
C LEU A 16 -4.60 -4.89 13.99
N ILE A 17 -3.78 -4.09 14.68
CA ILE A 17 -4.23 -3.27 15.80
C ILE A 17 -5.26 -2.23 15.32
N GLY A 18 -4.94 -1.48 14.26
CA GLY A 18 -5.84 -0.46 13.72
C GLY A 18 -7.17 -1.01 13.22
N GLY A 19 -7.15 -2.16 12.55
CA GLY A 19 -8.33 -2.87 12.09
C GLY A 19 -9.17 -3.42 13.24
N PHE A 20 -8.55 -3.98 14.27
CA PHE A 20 -9.23 -4.49 15.46
C PHE A 20 -9.94 -3.35 16.22
N LEU A 21 -9.25 -2.23 16.42
CA LEU A 21 -9.81 -1.05 17.11
C LEU A 21 -10.97 -0.39 16.34
N ASN A 22 -11.10 -0.64 15.03
CA ASN A 22 -12.15 -0.10 14.18
C ASN A 22 -13.00 -1.20 13.54
N ALA A 23 -13.11 -2.37 14.17
CA ALA A 23 -13.74 -3.56 13.56
C ALA A 23 -15.20 -3.34 13.13
N GLU A 24 -15.93 -2.50 13.88
CA GLU A 24 -17.34 -2.15 13.61
C GLU A 24 -17.52 -1.09 12.50
N LYS A 25 -16.43 -0.41 12.11
CA LYS A 25 -16.49 0.59 11.05
C LYS A 25 -16.30 -0.06 9.68
N THR A 26 -16.84 0.61 8.67
CA THR A 26 -16.66 0.23 7.27
C THR A 26 -15.88 1.30 6.53
N LEU A 27 -15.05 0.85 5.59
CA LEU A 27 -14.53 1.66 4.51
C LEU A 27 -15.54 1.58 3.37
N ASP A 28 -16.11 2.73 3.06
CA ASP A 28 -17.07 2.88 1.99
C ASP A 28 -16.34 3.47 0.78
N VAL A 29 -16.23 2.67 -0.28
CA VAL A 29 -15.54 3.05 -1.51
C VAL A 29 -16.56 3.15 -2.62
N ASN A 30 -16.79 4.39 -3.06
CA ASN A 30 -17.65 4.67 -4.21
C ASN A 30 -16.78 4.74 -5.48
N ILE A 31 -16.99 3.82 -6.42
CA ILE A 31 -16.35 3.84 -7.75
C ILE A 31 -17.46 3.92 -8.80
N HIS A 32 -17.70 5.14 -9.30
CA HIS A 32 -18.82 5.43 -10.22
C HIS A 32 -20.16 4.97 -9.62
N ASP A 33 -20.81 3.97 -10.23
CA ASP A 33 -22.13 3.48 -9.78
C ASP A 33 -22.03 2.20 -8.93
N ILE A 34 -20.83 1.77 -8.55
CA ILE A 34 -20.61 0.59 -7.72
C ILE A 34 -20.16 1.01 -6.33
N TYR A 35 -20.96 0.65 -5.32
CA TYR A 35 -20.67 0.90 -3.92
C TYR A 35 -20.04 -0.35 -3.29
N PHE A 36 -18.76 -0.26 -2.91
CA PHE A 36 -18.06 -1.30 -2.17
C PHE A 36 -18.00 -0.92 -0.69
N VAL A 37 -18.58 -1.77 0.15
CA VAL A 37 -18.48 -1.64 1.62
C VAL A 37 -17.57 -2.74 2.13
N ILE A 38 -16.43 -2.35 2.68
CA ILE A 38 -15.43 -3.28 3.22
C ILE A 38 -15.21 -2.94 4.68
N SER A 39 -15.46 -3.87 5.59
CA SER A 39 -15.13 -3.67 7.01
C SER A 39 -13.62 -3.43 7.17
N TYR A 40 -13.23 -2.46 8.01
CA TYR A 40 -11.82 -2.18 8.28
C TYR A 40 -11.06 -3.39 8.81
N TRP A 41 -11.75 -4.30 9.51
CA TRP A 41 -11.17 -5.56 9.96
C TRP A 41 -10.75 -6.47 8.80
N HIS A 42 -11.65 -6.68 7.82
CA HIS A 42 -11.36 -7.49 6.64
C HIS A 42 -10.26 -6.86 5.79
N PHE A 43 -10.29 -5.53 5.64
CA PHE A 43 -9.23 -4.79 4.93
C PHE A 43 -7.87 -4.94 5.62
N ALA A 44 -7.82 -4.81 6.96
CA ALA A 44 -6.60 -5.00 7.74
C ALA A 44 -6.05 -6.43 7.63
N ILE A 45 -6.91 -7.45 7.67
CA ILE A 45 -6.51 -8.85 7.46
C ILE A 45 -5.90 -9.03 6.07
N LEU A 46 -6.55 -8.51 5.02
CA LEU A 46 -6.07 -8.63 3.65
C LEU A 46 -4.68 -7.98 3.48
N LEU A 47 -4.49 -6.75 3.97
CA LEU A 47 -3.19 -6.08 3.92
C LEU A 47 -2.14 -6.84 4.73
N SER A 48 -2.49 -7.30 5.93
CA SER A 48 -1.61 -8.08 6.79
C SER A 48 -1.16 -9.38 6.14
N PHE A 49 -2.05 -10.06 5.42
CA PHE A 49 -1.74 -11.26 4.65
C PHE A 49 -0.72 -10.96 3.53
N ILE A 50 -0.95 -9.91 2.74
CA ILE A 50 -0.04 -9.48 1.66
C ILE A 50 1.35 -9.13 2.23
N TYR A 51 1.41 -8.31 3.28
CA TYR A 51 2.68 -7.94 3.89
C TYR A 51 3.38 -9.11 4.59
N SER A 52 2.63 -10.09 5.11
CA SER A 52 3.22 -11.31 5.69
C SER A 52 3.94 -12.12 4.62
N PHE A 53 3.36 -12.23 3.43
CA PHE A 53 4.01 -12.90 2.29
C PHE A 53 5.30 -12.19 1.88
N ILE A 54 5.27 -10.86 1.79
CA ILE A 54 6.45 -10.05 1.47
C ILE A 54 7.54 -10.20 2.56
N ALA A 55 7.15 -10.11 3.84
CA ALA A 55 8.05 -10.26 4.97
C ALA A 55 8.73 -11.64 4.97
N LEU A 56 7.95 -12.70 4.69
CA LEU A 56 8.44 -14.06 4.60
C LEU A 56 9.47 -14.22 3.47
N ILE A 57 9.20 -13.69 2.28
CA ILE A 57 10.15 -13.75 1.16
C ILE A 57 11.46 -13.07 1.54
N TYR A 58 11.41 -11.87 2.11
CA TYR A 58 12.62 -11.17 2.56
C TYR A 58 13.36 -11.93 3.65
N PHE A 59 12.65 -12.50 4.61
CA PHE A 59 13.23 -13.30 5.69
C PHE A 59 13.96 -14.53 5.11
N VAL A 60 13.30 -15.30 4.24
CA VAL A 60 13.89 -16.48 3.60
C VAL A 60 15.10 -16.11 2.74
N ALA A 61 15.00 -15.05 1.94
CA ALA A 61 16.11 -14.60 1.09
C ALA A 61 17.36 -14.25 1.91
N ILE A 62 17.17 -13.59 3.07
CA ILE A 62 18.27 -13.23 3.98
C ILE A 62 18.81 -14.45 4.71
N CYS A 63 17.94 -15.28 5.29
CA CYS A 63 18.36 -16.49 6.02
C CYS A 63 19.13 -17.47 5.13
N LEU A 64 18.83 -17.52 3.83
CA LEU A 64 19.52 -18.35 2.86
C LEU A 64 20.70 -17.65 2.15
N ASN A 65 21.06 -16.43 2.56
CA ASN A 65 22.14 -15.62 1.98
C ASN A 65 22.01 -15.36 0.46
N PHE A 66 20.79 -15.17 -0.03
CA PHE A 66 20.55 -14.79 -1.43
C PHE A 66 20.90 -13.31 -1.69
N PRO A 67 21.63 -13.00 -2.78
CA PRO A 67 22.12 -11.66 -3.06
C PRO A 67 21.07 -10.77 -3.74
N LEU A 68 20.13 -10.22 -2.97
CA LEU A 68 19.17 -9.22 -3.45
C LEU A 68 19.86 -7.89 -3.79
N ILE A 69 19.39 -7.21 -4.85
CA ILE A 69 19.89 -5.88 -5.22
C ILE A 69 19.42 -4.86 -4.18
N ARG A 70 20.40 -4.29 -3.46
CA ARG A 70 20.15 -3.40 -2.31
C ARG A 70 19.25 -2.20 -2.63
N TRP A 71 19.48 -1.52 -3.75
CA TRP A 71 18.70 -0.32 -4.09
C TRP A 71 17.24 -0.69 -4.41
N ILE A 72 17.01 -1.79 -5.13
CA ILE A 72 15.66 -2.29 -5.43
C ILE A 72 14.93 -2.66 -4.15
N THR A 73 15.61 -3.33 -3.21
CA THR A 73 15.04 -3.66 -1.89
C THR A 73 14.63 -2.41 -1.11
N VAL A 74 15.45 -1.35 -1.12
CA VAL A 74 15.13 -0.09 -0.44
C VAL A 74 13.93 0.58 -1.08
N VAL A 75 13.94 0.76 -2.39
CA VAL A 75 12.84 1.42 -3.12
C VAL A 75 11.55 0.61 -2.99
N HIS A 76 11.61 -0.73 -3.09
CA HIS A 76 10.46 -1.60 -2.86
C HIS A 76 9.86 -1.42 -1.47
N THR A 77 10.70 -1.38 -0.44
CA THR A 77 10.23 -1.22 0.94
C THR A 77 9.57 0.15 1.12
N VAL A 78 10.20 1.22 0.64
CA VAL A 78 9.68 2.59 0.75
C VAL A 78 8.36 2.75 0.00
N ILE A 79 8.28 2.30 -1.26
CA ILE A 79 7.05 2.42 -2.06
C ILE A 79 5.94 1.52 -1.49
N SER A 80 6.25 0.28 -1.09
CA SER A 80 5.23 -0.65 -0.59
C SER A 80 4.59 -0.18 0.71
N ILE A 81 5.38 0.41 1.63
CA ILE A 81 4.88 0.90 2.92
C ILE A 81 4.35 2.32 2.77
N GLY A 82 5.19 3.23 2.28
CA GLY A 82 4.86 4.65 2.13
C GLY A 82 3.72 4.91 1.16
N GLY A 83 3.59 4.11 0.11
CA GLY A 83 2.51 4.23 -0.87
C GLY A 83 1.12 4.00 -0.26
N ILE A 84 0.98 3.04 0.67
CA ILE A 84 -0.32 2.82 1.33
C ILE A 84 -0.68 3.97 2.27
N PHE A 85 0.29 4.50 3.02
CA PHE A 85 0.06 5.69 3.83
C PHE A 85 -0.28 6.92 2.97
N LEU A 86 0.36 7.06 1.82
CA LEU A 86 0.10 8.15 0.89
C LEU A 86 -1.30 8.05 0.26
N ILE A 87 -1.76 6.85 -0.10
CA ILE A 87 -3.15 6.63 -0.54
C ILE A 87 -4.13 7.02 0.56
N GLY A 88 -3.89 6.57 1.80
CA GLY A 88 -4.73 6.94 2.95
C GLY A 88 -4.78 8.46 3.17
N LEU A 89 -3.65 9.14 3.02
CA LEU A 89 -3.58 10.59 3.08
C LEU A 89 -4.42 11.26 1.97
N PHE A 90 -4.30 10.80 0.73
CA PHE A 90 -5.12 11.37 -0.36
C PHE A 90 -6.61 11.18 -0.13
N PHE A 91 -7.06 10.02 0.36
CA PHE A 91 -8.46 9.82 0.72
C PHE A 91 -8.94 10.79 1.80
N GLN A 92 -8.10 11.11 2.80
CA GLN A 92 -8.45 12.08 3.84
C GLN A 92 -8.51 13.53 3.32
N LEU A 93 -7.85 13.83 2.21
CA LEU A 93 -7.87 15.16 1.60
C LEU A 93 -9.06 15.37 0.68
N ILE A 94 -9.75 14.31 0.22
CA ILE A 94 -10.95 14.44 -0.61
C ILE A 94 -12.01 15.24 0.16
N ARG A 95 -12.52 16.29 -0.49
CA ARG A 95 -13.51 17.21 0.07
C ARG A 95 -14.91 16.74 -0.23
N GLU A 96 -15.82 16.91 0.72
CA GLU A 96 -17.24 16.79 0.43
C GLU A 96 -17.68 17.98 -0.43
N THR A 97 -18.32 17.70 -1.57
CA THR A 97 -18.88 18.75 -2.42
C THR A 97 -20.10 19.34 -1.71
N ALA A 98 -19.90 20.47 -1.03
CA ALA A 98 -20.98 21.17 -0.33
C ALA A 98 -21.81 22.02 -1.32
N PRO A 99 -23.10 22.27 -1.03
CA PRO A 99 -23.90 23.20 -1.80
C PRO A 99 -23.35 24.63 -1.61
N GLY A 100 -22.62 25.12 -2.62
CA GLY A 100 -22.11 26.48 -2.74
C GLY A 100 -22.50 27.10 -4.08
N ASP A 101 -21.84 28.19 -4.48
CA ASP A 101 -21.96 28.70 -5.85
C ASP A 101 -21.34 27.71 -6.86
N PHE A 102 -21.66 27.88 -8.14
CA PHE A 102 -21.18 26.96 -9.19
C PHE A 102 -19.66 26.91 -9.30
N GLU A 103 -18.96 28.00 -8.98
CA GLU A 103 -17.49 28.08 -9.02
C GLU A 103 -16.86 27.22 -7.92
N SER A 104 -17.33 27.36 -6.68
CA SER A 104 -16.89 26.54 -5.55
C SER A 104 -17.10 25.04 -5.78
N LEU A 105 -18.22 24.67 -6.43
CA LEU A 105 -18.49 23.29 -6.81
C LEU A 105 -17.49 22.76 -7.85
N LEU A 106 -17.14 23.56 -8.86
CA LEU A 106 -16.14 23.19 -9.86
C LEU A 106 -14.75 23.03 -9.24
N ASP A 107 -14.38 23.91 -8.32
CA ASP A 107 -13.09 23.87 -7.61
C ASP A 107 -12.93 22.59 -6.77
N ASP A 108 -13.96 22.20 -6.02
CA ASP A 108 -13.93 20.98 -5.23
C ASP A 108 -13.88 19.72 -6.12
N ILE A 109 -14.58 19.73 -7.26
CA ILE A 109 -14.52 18.63 -8.24
C ILE A 109 -13.11 18.49 -8.83
N ASP A 110 -12.48 19.58 -9.26
CA ASP A 110 -11.12 19.56 -9.82
C ASP A 110 -10.08 19.15 -8.76
N PHE A 111 -10.21 19.65 -7.53
CA PHE A 111 -9.36 19.25 -6.42
C PHE A 111 -9.46 17.75 -6.13
N ASN A 112 -10.68 17.23 -6.02
CA ASN A 112 -10.92 15.81 -5.79
C ASN A 112 -10.42 14.93 -6.95
N ALA A 113 -10.55 15.40 -8.20
CA ALA A 113 -9.99 14.72 -9.36
C ALA A 113 -8.46 14.59 -9.24
N LYS A 114 -7.75 15.63 -8.80
CA LYS A 114 -6.30 15.59 -8.56
C LYS A 114 -5.92 14.60 -7.45
N MET A 115 -6.68 14.55 -6.36
CA MET A 115 -6.47 13.56 -5.29
C MET A 115 -6.67 12.12 -5.80
N ASN A 116 -7.73 11.89 -6.58
CA ASN A 116 -8.00 10.60 -7.22
C ASN A 116 -6.87 10.18 -8.18
N TRP A 117 -6.35 11.10 -8.98
CA TRP A 117 -5.16 10.83 -9.81
C TRP A 117 -3.95 10.45 -8.96
N GLY A 118 -3.72 11.15 -7.84
CA GLY A 118 -2.67 10.81 -6.87
C GLY A 118 -2.81 9.38 -6.31
N ILE A 119 -4.04 8.97 -5.98
CA ILE A 119 -4.35 7.60 -5.53
C ILE A 119 -4.00 6.60 -6.64
N TRP A 120 -4.47 6.81 -7.87
CA TRP A 120 -4.21 5.91 -9.00
C TRP A 120 -2.73 5.77 -9.33
N ILE A 121 -1.99 6.88 -9.39
CA ILE A 121 -0.54 6.86 -9.66
C ILE A 121 0.20 6.10 -8.55
N THR A 122 -0.17 6.34 -7.29
CA THR A 122 0.44 5.66 -6.14
C THR A 122 0.14 4.16 -6.17
N PHE A 123 -1.12 3.79 -6.43
CA PHE A 123 -1.55 2.39 -6.56
C PHE A 123 -0.78 1.66 -7.67
N LEU A 124 -0.70 2.26 -8.86
CA LEU A 124 0.06 1.69 -9.98
C LEU A 124 1.56 1.60 -9.66
N SER A 125 2.12 2.56 -8.93
CA SER A 125 3.51 2.52 -8.48
C SER A 125 3.76 1.35 -7.51
N ILE A 126 2.84 1.11 -6.57
CA ILE A 126 2.90 -0.05 -5.66
C ILE A 126 2.87 -1.35 -6.47
N LEU A 127 1.94 -1.50 -7.41
CA LEU A 127 1.82 -2.70 -8.25
C LEU A 127 3.08 -2.92 -9.10
N GLY A 128 3.58 -1.89 -9.79
CA GLY A 128 4.81 -1.96 -10.56
C GLY A 128 6.01 -2.37 -9.70
N MET A 129 6.07 -1.87 -8.47
CA MET A 129 7.14 -2.20 -7.55
C MET A 129 7.03 -3.65 -7.04
N GLN A 130 5.84 -4.23 -6.91
CA GLN A 130 5.72 -5.67 -6.61
C GLN A 130 6.28 -6.53 -7.74
N ALA A 131 6.04 -6.16 -9.01
CA ALA A 131 6.60 -6.88 -10.16
C ALA A 131 8.14 -6.81 -10.16
N VAL A 132 8.72 -5.63 -9.94
CA VAL A 132 10.18 -5.46 -9.87
C VAL A 132 10.79 -6.21 -8.68
N PHE A 133 10.08 -6.30 -7.54
CA PHE A 133 10.51 -7.12 -6.41
C PHE A 133 10.57 -8.61 -6.76
N VAL A 134 9.54 -9.13 -7.42
CA VAL A 134 9.52 -10.53 -7.90
C VAL A 134 10.71 -10.80 -8.83
N ILE A 135 11.01 -9.89 -9.76
CA ILE A 135 12.19 -10.00 -10.64
C ILE A 135 13.49 -10.02 -9.82
N ASN A 136 13.63 -9.15 -8.81
CA ASN A 136 14.81 -9.12 -7.94
C ASN A 136 15.01 -10.44 -7.17
N VAL A 137 13.91 -11.05 -6.70
CA VAL A 137 13.93 -12.35 -6.04
C VAL A 137 14.37 -13.45 -7.02
N PHE A 138 13.76 -13.53 -8.20
CA PHE A 138 14.17 -14.51 -9.21
C PHE A 138 15.63 -14.36 -9.61
N GLN A 139 16.08 -13.12 -9.84
CA GLN A 139 17.48 -12.85 -10.14
C GLN A 139 18.40 -13.36 -9.01
N ALA A 140 18.03 -13.15 -7.74
CA ALA A 140 18.83 -13.63 -6.62
C ALA A 140 18.85 -15.15 -6.52
N LEU A 141 17.73 -15.83 -6.83
CA LEU A 141 17.67 -17.29 -6.92
C LEU A 141 18.58 -17.84 -8.04
N PHE A 142 18.56 -17.22 -9.23
CA PHE A 142 19.41 -17.64 -10.36
C PHE A 142 20.90 -17.41 -10.12
N LYS A 143 21.28 -16.35 -9.41
CA LYS A 143 22.70 -16.14 -9.02
C LYS A 143 23.16 -17.11 -7.94
N GLY A 144 22.25 -17.80 -7.26
CA GLY A 144 22.57 -18.70 -6.17
C GLY A 144 22.94 -17.97 -4.87
N LYS A 145 23.27 -18.77 -3.86
CA LYS A 145 23.71 -18.27 -2.55
C LYS A 145 25.13 -17.71 -2.66
N ARG A 146 25.44 -16.71 -1.84
CA ARG A 146 26.82 -16.29 -1.61
C ARG A 146 27.55 -17.26 -0.71
#